data_AF-X0TXM2-F1
#
_entry.id   AF-X0TXM2-F1
#
_cell.length_a   1.000
_cell.length_b   1.000
_cell.length_c   1.000
_cell.angle_alpha   90.00
_cell.angle_beta   90.00
_cell.angle_gamma   90.00
#
_symmetry.space_group_name_H-M   'P 1'
#
loop_
_entity.id
_entity.type
_entity.pdbx_description
1 polymer ?
#
loop_
_entity_poly.entity_id
_entity_poly.type
_entity_poly.pdbx_seq_one_letter_code
_entity_poly.pdbx_strand_id
1 'polypeptide(L)'
;EFPTISMCEVFHNISTLIYRNLMALDTEEFISSMPFDGVVLLSTCDKNVPAQIMALATANKPAIIVTGGTRLAGYSGGQTVSCSTDTQRFRWNYLAGVVGDEEMREVEMNAFFNTCGACGVMGTANSVQSTAEALGITLPGCASIPAVYAQRIHIAEATGIKIMELVQRDIRPSDILTRPAFENAIRVLMATAGSNNLVIHLIAMARRAGVHLTLDDFDRISQQTPFITSVKPAGAYTVEELYRAGGITAVMKELEPLLDTSVMTATGKTLAENLKRV
;
A
#
# COMPACT_ATOMS: atom_id res chain seq x y z
N GLU A 1 5.12 -20.30 -9.28
CA GLU A 1 5.64 -19.02 -8.77
C GLU A 1 6.68 -18.52 -9.76
N PHE A 2 6.68 -17.23 -10.08
CA PHE A 2 7.65 -16.63 -10.99
C PHE A 2 8.06 -15.24 -10.45
N PRO A 3 9.33 -14.86 -10.58
CA PRO A 3 9.77 -13.52 -10.19
C PRO A 3 9.41 -12.50 -11.28
N THR A 4 9.13 -11.28 -10.85
CA THR A 4 9.08 -10.08 -11.70
C THR A 4 10.13 -9.09 -11.23
N ILE A 5 10.46 -8.11 -12.05
CA ILE A 5 11.37 -7.03 -11.65
C ILE A 5 10.82 -6.36 -10.38
N SER A 6 11.67 -6.21 -9.37
CA SER A 6 11.34 -5.57 -8.09
C SER A 6 12.40 -4.53 -7.76
N MET A 7 11.97 -3.32 -7.40
CA MET A 7 12.87 -2.23 -7.09
C MET A 7 12.80 -1.87 -5.60
N CYS A 8 13.97 -1.85 -4.95
CA CYS A 8 14.10 -1.28 -3.61
C CYS A 8 14.49 0.19 -3.71
N GLU A 9 13.60 1.10 -3.27
CA GLU A 9 13.86 2.56 -3.31
C GLU A 9 15.18 2.94 -2.60
N VAL A 10 15.49 2.28 -1.49
CA VAL A 10 16.61 2.67 -0.60
C VAL A 10 17.99 2.40 -1.20
N PHE A 11 18.11 1.44 -2.13
CA PHE A 11 19.41 1.00 -2.67
C PHE A 11 19.69 1.46 -4.10
N HIS A 12 18.79 2.23 -4.72
CA HIS A 12 19.01 2.74 -6.07
C HIS A 12 19.67 4.12 -6.05
N ASN A 13 20.70 4.30 -6.90
CA ASN A 13 21.41 5.58 -7.03
C ASN A 13 20.57 6.70 -7.67
N ILE A 14 19.47 6.33 -8.33
CA ILE A 14 18.50 7.24 -8.97
C ILE A 14 17.09 6.83 -8.55
N SER A 15 16.11 7.73 -8.70
CA SER A 15 14.73 7.43 -8.31
C SER A 15 14.20 6.18 -9.02
N THR A 16 13.61 5.26 -8.26
CA THR A 16 13.04 4.04 -8.86
C THR A 16 11.77 4.29 -9.67
N LEU A 17 11.23 5.52 -9.64
CA LEU A 17 10.05 5.90 -10.41
C LEU A 17 10.24 5.63 -11.91
N ILE A 18 11.44 5.82 -12.45
CA ILE A 18 11.74 5.59 -13.87
C ILE A 18 11.55 4.12 -14.26
N TYR A 19 11.69 3.20 -13.31
CA TYR A 19 11.56 1.77 -13.52
C TYR A 19 10.14 1.26 -13.27
N ARG A 20 9.23 2.06 -12.70
CA ARG A 20 7.85 1.66 -12.45
C ARG A 20 7.15 1.15 -13.71
N ASN A 21 7.32 1.86 -14.83
CA ASN A 21 6.67 1.48 -16.09
C ASN A 21 7.31 0.22 -16.69
N LEU A 22 8.62 0.02 -16.48
CA LEU A 22 9.31 -1.21 -16.89
C LEU A 22 8.81 -2.41 -16.08
N MET A 23 8.66 -2.27 -14.75
CA MET A 23 8.09 -3.31 -13.89
C MET A 23 6.65 -3.65 -14.28
N ALA A 24 5.84 -2.63 -14.61
CA ALA A 24 4.48 -2.83 -15.07
C ALA A 24 4.45 -3.63 -16.39
N LEU A 25 5.30 -3.28 -17.35
CA LEU A 25 5.40 -3.99 -18.64
C LEU A 25 5.88 -5.44 -18.44
N ASP A 26 6.91 -5.67 -17.63
CA ASP A 26 7.40 -7.01 -17.30
C ASP A 26 6.31 -7.90 -16.69
N THR A 27 5.57 -7.36 -15.72
CA THR A 27 4.47 -8.07 -15.06
C THR A 27 3.30 -8.31 -16.01
N GLU A 28 2.93 -7.31 -16.81
CA GLU A 28 1.81 -7.33 -17.77
C GLU A 28 2.02 -8.38 -18.85
N GLU A 29 3.18 -8.37 -19.51
CA GLU A 29 3.52 -9.32 -20.57
C GLU A 29 3.47 -10.74 -20.02
N PHE A 30 4.05 -10.98 -18.85
CA PHE A 30 4.10 -12.32 -18.28
C PHE A 30 2.71 -12.86 -17.91
N ILE A 31 1.85 -12.03 -17.30
CA ILE A 31 0.47 -12.43 -16.98
C ILE A 31 -0.31 -12.72 -18.27
N SER A 32 -0.10 -11.91 -19.31
CA SER A 32 -0.85 -12.00 -20.56
C SER A 32 -0.42 -13.18 -21.43
N SER A 33 0.88 -13.46 -21.53
CA SER A 33 1.45 -14.47 -22.42
C SER A 33 1.44 -15.90 -21.86
N MET A 34 1.24 -16.05 -20.55
CA MET A 34 1.26 -17.36 -19.89
C MET A 34 -0.15 -17.93 -19.68
N PRO A 35 -0.31 -19.26 -19.60
CA PRO A 35 -1.58 -19.93 -19.40
C PRO A 35 -2.03 -19.88 -17.93
N PHE A 36 -2.13 -18.67 -17.37
CA PHE A 36 -2.71 -18.43 -16.05
C PHE A 36 -4.18 -18.07 -16.17
N ASP A 37 -5.02 -18.72 -15.37
CA ASP A 37 -6.44 -18.39 -15.21
C ASP A 37 -6.66 -17.30 -14.16
N GLY A 38 -5.74 -17.17 -13.20
CA GLY A 38 -5.72 -16.11 -12.21
C GLY A 38 -4.37 -15.97 -11.53
N VAL A 39 -4.13 -14.83 -10.89
CA VAL A 39 -2.80 -14.47 -10.36
C VAL A 39 -2.87 -13.86 -8.96
N VAL A 40 -1.92 -14.25 -8.11
CA VAL A 40 -1.67 -13.60 -6.82
C VAL A 40 -0.36 -12.84 -6.91
N LEU A 41 -0.40 -11.55 -6.62
CA LEU A 41 0.80 -10.69 -6.72
C LEU A 41 1.28 -10.33 -5.33
N LEU A 42 2.54 -10.69 -5.03
CA LEU A 42 3.22 -10.32 -3.80
C LEU A 42 3.93 -8.98 -4.02
N SER A 43 3.63 -7.99 -3.18
CA SER A 43 4.08 -6.61 -3.40
C SER A 43 4.29 -5.83 -2.12
N THR A 44 5.17 -4.83 -2.09
CA THR A 44 5.36 -4.04 -0.86
C THR A 44 5.91 -2.65 -1.12
N CYS A 45 7.08 -2.56 -1.78
CA CYS A 45 7.84 -1.31 -1.89
C CYS A 45 7.11 -0.26 -2.75
N ASP A 46 7.50 1.00 -2.58
CA ASP A 46 6.91 2.21 -3.16
C ASP A 46 6.33 2.06 -4.57
N LYS A 47 7.14 1.53 -5.50
CA LYS A 47 6.80 1.47 -6.93
C LYS A 47 6.24 0.11 -7.35
N ASN A 48 6.42 -0.93 -6.53
CA ASN A 48 6.05 -2.30 -6.86
C ASN A 48 4.52 -2.46 -6.91
N VAL A 49 3.82 -2.00 -5.86
CA VAL A 49 2.36 -2.08 -5.77
C VAL A 49 1.69 -1.36 -6.95
N PRO A 50 2.00 -0.09 -7.26
CA PRO A 50 1.36 0.59 -8.38
C PRO A 50 1.76 0.00 -9.73
N ALA A 51 3.01 -0.47 -9.92
CA ALA A 51 3.40 -1.13 -11.16
C ALA A 51 2.61 -2.42 -11.42
N GLN A 52 2.40 -3.21 -10.37
CA GLN A 52 1.60 -4.43 -10.45
C GLN A 52 0.12 -4.14 -10.67
N ILE A 53 -0.47 -3.12 -10.01
CA ILE A 53 -1.86 -2.71 -10.29
C ILE A 53 -2.00 -2.21 -11.73
N MET A 54 -1.03 -1.45 -12.24
CA MET A 54 -0.99 -1.04 -13.65
C MET A 54 -0.98 -2.23 -14.60
N ALA A 55 -0.18 -3.26 -14.31
CA ALA A 55 -0.12 -4.49 -15.10
C ALA A 55 -1.43 -5.27 -15.06
N LEU A 56 -2.02 -5.42 -13.87
CA LEU A 56 -3.30 -6.10 -13.67
C LEU A 56 -4.44 -5.43 -14.42
N ALA A 57 -4.49 -4.10 -14.40
CA ALA A 57 -5.50 -3.34 -15.12
C ALA A 57 -5.48 -3.60 -16.63
N THR A 58 -4.29 -3.85 -17.21
CA THR A 58 -4.15 -4.10 -18.65
C THR A 58 -4.28 -5.57 -19.02
N ALA A 59 -3.65 -6.49 -18.27
CA ALA A 59 -3.77 -7.92 -18.53
C ALA A 59 -5.18 -8.46 -18.22
N ASN A 60 -5.89 -7.82 -17.28
CA ASN A 60 -7.29 -8.02 -16.92
C ASN A 60 -7.73 -9.48 -16.71
N LYS A 61 -6.84 -10.31 -16.15
CA LYS A 61 -7.18 -11.65 -15.64
C LYS A 61 -7.57 -11.57 -14.15
N PRO A 62 -8.41 -12.48 -13.64
CA PRO A 62 -8.71 -12.56 -12.21
C PRO A 62 -7.45 -12.45 -11.36
N ALA A 63 -7.44 -11.49 -10.43
CA ALA A 63 -6.23 -11.13 -9.71
C ALA A 63 -6.50 -10.59 -8.32
N ILE A 64 -5.55 -10.81 -7.43
CA ILE A 64 -5.56 -10.29 -6.06
C ILE A 64 -4.13 -10.01 -5.59
N ILE A 65 -3.95 -8.94 -4.82
CA ILE A 65 -2.64 -8.55 -4.28
C ILE A 65 -2.54 -8.95 -2.80
N VAL A 66 -1.38 -9.50 -2.43
CA VAL A 66 -0.93 -9.61 -1.03
C VAL A 66 0.18 -8.62 -0.82
N THR A 67 -0.02 -7.69 0.11
CA THR A 67 1.01 -6.76 0.50
C THR A 67 2.01 -7.42 1.46
N GLY A 68 3.25 -6.94 1.53
CA GLY A 68 4.27 -7.51 2.44
C GLY A 68 4.24 -6.94 3.85
N GLY A 69 3.60 -5.79 4.05
CA GLY A 69 3.45 -5.16 5.35
C GLY A 69 4.60 -4.24 5.75
N THR A 70 4.36 -3.53 6.84
CA THR A 70 5.32 -2.59 7.42
C THR A 70 6.35 -3.30 8.29
N ARG A 71 7.57 -2.74 8.34
CA ARG A 71 8.54 -3.03 9.40
C ARG A 71 7.98 -2.58 10.76
N LEU A 72 8.41 -3.24 11.83
CA LEU A 72 8.10 -2.81 13.20
C LEU A 72 8.81 -1.49 13.53
N ALA A 73 8.27 -0.76 14.51
CA ALA A 73 8.99 0.38 15.07
C ALA A 73 10.22 -0.08 15.86
N GLY A 74 11.28 0.72 15.83
CA GLY A 74 12.46 0.56 16.69
C GLY A 74 12.35 1.40 17.97
N TYR A 75 13.34 1.24 18.84
CA TYR A 75 13.46 2.03 20.07
C TYR A 75 14.88 2.57 20.21
N SER A 76 15.02 3.86 20.50
CA SER A 76 16.31 4.49 20.80
C SER A 76 16.10 5.69 21.73
N GLY A 77 16.98 5.83 22.73
CA GLY A 77 17.02 7.02 23.60
C GLY A 77 15.69 7.31 24.33
N GLY A 78 14.94 6.27 24.71
CA GLY A 78 13.65 6.45 25.37
C GLY A 78 12.45 6.63 24.42
N GLN A 79 12.68 6.65 23.10
CA GLN A 79 11.68 7.02 22.10
C GLN A 79 11.45 5.91 21.07
N THR A 80 10.18 5.78 20.64
CA THR A 80 9.82 4.99 19.45
C THR A 80 10.31 5.69 18.19
N VAL A 81 11.16 5.01 17.43
CA VAL A 81 11.76 5.51 16.19
C VAL A 81 11.37 4.63 15.00
N SER A 82 11.26 5.22 13.82
CA SER A 82 10.80 4.54 12.62
C SER A 82 11.59 4.93 11.38
N CYS A 83 11.84 3.95 10.51
CA CYS A 83 12.50 4.17 9.23
C CYS A 83 11.72 5.20 8.37
N SER A 84 12.44 6.13 7.73
CA SER A 84 12.00 7.30 6.95
C SER A 84 12.03 8.62 7.74
N THR A 85 11.03 8.92 8.57
CA THR A 85 10.96 10.23 9.23
C THR A 85 12.09 10.40 10.25
N ASP A 86 12.30 9.39 11.09
CA ASP A 86 13.33 9.45 12.12
C ASP A 86 14.73 9.24 11.54
N THR A 87 14.88 8.46 10.45
CA THR A 87 16.18 8.32 9.76
C THR A 87 16.68 9.66 9.24
N GLN A 88 15.79 10.50 8.68
CA GLN A 88 16.15 11.86 8.26
C GLN A 88 16.53 12.73 9.46
N ARG A 89 15.74 12.71 10.54
CA ARG A 89 16.05 13.46 11.78
C ARG A 89 17.43 13.10 12.33
N PHE A 90 17.73 11.81 12.48
CA PHE A 90 19.03 11.33 12.97
C PHE A 90 20.16 11.71 12.01
N ARG A 91 19.94 11.61 10.69
CA ARG A 91 20.94 12.03 9.71
C ARG A 91 21.29 13.52 9.81
N TRP A 92 20.29 14.38 10.00
CA TRP A 92 20.55 15.82 10.17
C TRP A 92 21.27 16.12 11.48
N ASN A 93 20.90 15.46 12.57
CA ASN A 93 21.60 15.60 13.86
C ASN A 93 23.04 15.08 13.81
N TYR A 94 23.28 14.00 13.08
CA TYR A 94 24.62 13.47 12.84
C TYR A 94 25.49 14.48 12.08
N LEU A 95 24.97 15.05 10.98
CA LEU A 95 25.67 16.10 10.22
C LEU A 95 25.92 17.37 11.04
N ALA A 96 25.05 17.67 12.02
CA ALA A 96 25.20 18.77 12.95
C ALA A 96 26.16 18.47 14.13
N GLY A 97 26.70 17.25 14.23
CA GLY A 97 27.56 16.83 15.34
C GLY A 97 26.84 16.59 16.67
N VAL A 98 25.50 16.51 16.65
CA VAL A 98 24.67 16.22 17.83
C VAL A 98 24.63 14.72 18.14
N VAL A 99 24.60 13.89 17.09
CA VAL A 99 24.66 12.42 17.19
C VAL A 99 26.04 11.95 16.72
N GLY A 100 26.67 11.08 17.49
CA GLY A 100 27.99 10.51 17.16
C GLY A 100 27.91 9.29 16.24
N ASP A 101 29.06 8.84 15.72
CA ASP A 101 29.17 7.66 14.85
C ASP A 101 28.60 6.39 15.48
N GLU A 102 28.87 6.16 16.77
CA GLU A 102 28.45 4.95 17.47
C GLU A 102 26.93 4.91 17.65
N GLU A 103 26.34 6.01 18.12
CA GLU A 103 24.88 6.15 18.24
C GLU A 103 24.20 6.02 16.87
N MET A 104 24.74 6.66 15.82
CA MET A 104 24.18 6.55 14.47
C MET A 104 24.17 5.09 14.00
N ARG A 105 25.27 4.36 14.17
CA ARG A 105 25.37 2.93 13.81
C ARG A 105 24.40 2.08 14.61
N GLU A 106 24.28 2.31 15.91
CA GLU A 106 23.36 1.57 16.77
C GLU A 106 21.91 1.75 16.31
N VAL A 107 21.49 3.00 16.06
CA VAL A 107 20.12 3.30 15.64
C VAL A 107 19.83 2.78 14.23
N GLU A 108 20.79 2.87 13.30
CA GLU A 108 20.65 2.28 11.97
C GLU A 108 20.47 0.76 12.05
N MET A 109 21.39 0.05 12.69
CA MET A 109 21.41 -1.42 12.67
C MET A 109 20.29 -2.04 13.52
N ASN A 110 19.95 -1.44 14.66
CA ASN A 110 19.09 -2.08 15.66
C ASN A 110 17.71 -1.44 15.81
N ALA A 111 17.51 -0.19 15.37
CA ALA A 111 16.24 0.50 15.53
C ALA A 111 15.52 0.73 14.19
N PHE A 112 16.12 1.45 13.24
CA PHE A 112 15.49 1.72 11.95
C PHE A 112 15.36 0.47 11.11
N PHE A 113 16.41 -0.37 11.10
CA PHE A 113 16.47 -1.55 10.27
C PHE A 113 16.30 -2.87 11.04
N ASN A 114 15.39 -2.92 12.01
CA ASN A 114 15.20 -4.06 12.94
C ASN A 114 14.46 -5.31 12.40
N THR A 115 13.45 -5.18 11.53
CA THR A 115 12.72 -6.34 10.95
C THR A 115 12.55 -6.25 9.44
N CYS A 116 12.11 -7.30 8.73
CA CYS A 116 11.70 -7.12 7.33
C CYS A 116 10.45 -6.22 7.22
N GLY A 117 10.14 -5.75 6.00
CA GLY A 117 8.97 -4.93 5.68
C GLY A 117 9.26 -3.54 5.14
N ALA A 118 8.21 -2.85 4.69
CA ALA A 118 8.24 -1.45 4.26
C ALA A 118 8.67 -0.48 5.37
N CYS A 119 8.94 0.79 5.01
CA CYS A 119 9.20 1.86 5.98
C CYS A 119 8.08 1.93 7.03
N GLY A 120 8.39 2.24 8.29
CA GLY A 120 7.44 2.11 9.41
C GLY A 120 6.44 3.27 9.58
N VAL A 121 6.44 4.22 8.65
CA VAL A 121 5.62 5.44 8.66
C VAL A 121 4.62 5.42 7.51
N MET A 122 3.66 6.33 7.47
CA MET A 122 2.74 6.54 6.34
C MET A 122 3.44 7.20 5.14
N GLY A 123 4.61 6.67 4.76
CA GLY A 123 5.31 7.00 3.53
C GLY A 123 4.73 6.24 2.34
N THR A 124 5.35 6.41 1.16
CA THR A 124 4.80 5.88 -0.10
C THR A 124 4.47 4.40 -0.05
N ALA A 125 5.37 3.53 0.44
CA ALA A 125 5.11 2.09 0.58
C ALA A 125 3.83 1.77 1.35
N ASN A 126 3.57 2.40 2.50
CA ASN A 126 2.34 2.14 3.24
C ASN A 126 1.13 2.86 2.62
N SER A 127 1.33 4.01 1.98
CA SER A 127 0.26 4.67 1.23
C SER A 127 -0.22 3.84 0.04
N VAL A 128 0.68 3.23 -0.75
CA VAL A 128 0.29 2.36 -1.88
C VAL A 128 -0.37 1.07 -1.40
N GLN A 129 0.08 0.48 -0.29
CA GLN A 129 -0.57 -0.68 0.31
C GLN A 129 -1.99 -0.32 0.79
N SER A 130 -2.15 0.82 1.48
CA SER A 130 -3.45 1.31 1.96
C SER A 130 -4.40 1.63 0.82
N THR A 131 -3.87 2.23 -0.24
CA THR A 131 -4.61 2.53 -1.47
C THR A 131 -5.04 1.25 -2.19
N ALA A 132 -4.20 0.20 -2.22
CA ALA A 132 -4.57 -1.08 -2.80
C ALA A 132 -5.73 -1.74 -2.05
N GLU A 133 -5.75 -1.66 -0.72
CA GLU A 133 -6.87 -2.13 0.08
C GLU A 133 -8.14 -1.30 -0.16
N ALA A 134 -8.01 0.03 -0.23
CA ALA A 134 -9.13 0.94 -0.51
C ALA A 134 -9.70 0.82 -1.93
N LEU A 135 -8.86 0.49 -2.92
CA LEU A 135 -9.29 0.10 -4.27
C LEU A 135 -10.05 -1.22 -4.25
N GLY A 136 -9.94 -2.01 -3.19
CA GLY A 136 -10.57 -3.31 -3.07
C GLY A 136 -9.83 -4.45 -3.77
N ILE A 137 -8.55 -4.28 -4.16
CA ILE A 137 -7.78 -5.31 -4.88
C ILE A 137 -6.98 -6.24 -3.94
N THR A 138 -7.12 -6.07 -2.64
CA THR A 138 -6.58 -6.95 -1.59
C THR A 138 -7.71 -7.49 -0.72
N LEU A 139 -7.40 -8.47 0.14
CA LEU A 139 -8.29 -8.80 1.25
C LEU A 139 -8.31 -7.65 2.30
N PRO A 140 -9.42 -7.46 3.06
CA PRO A 140 -9.48 -6.49 4.15
C PRO A 140 -8.42 -6.76 5.23
N GLY A 141 -7.82 -5.69 5.75
CA GLY A 141 -6.72 -5.71 6.72
C GLY A 141 -5.33 -5.94 6.12
N CYS A 142 -5.23 -6.27 4.83
CA CYS A 142 -3.96 -6.62 4.20
C CYS A 142 -2.92 -5.50 4.27
N ALA A 143 -3.30 -4.23 4.09
CA ALA A 143 -2.36 -3.12 4.04
C ALA A 143 -1.59 -2.91 5.35
N SER A 144 -2.26 -3.10 6.50
CA SER A 144 -1.71 -2.67 7.79
C SER A 144 -0.95 -3.76 8.55
N ILE A 145 -1.19 -5.05 8.28
CA ILE A 145 -0.54 -6.14 9.02
C ILE A 145 1.00 -5.99 8.95
N PRO A 146 1.72 -5.92 10.09
CA PRO A 146 3.18 -5.87 10.05
C PRO A 146 3.79 -7.11 9.41
N ALA A 147 4.93 -6.95 8.74
CA ALA A 147 5.53 -8.00 7.92
C ALA A 147 5.88 -9.28 8.71
N VAL A 148 6.21 -9.13 9.99
CA VAL A 148 6.64 -10.23 10.87
C VAL A 148 5.52 -10.80 11.75
N TYR A 149 4.29 -10.32 11.60
CA TYR A 149 3.15 -10.83 12.39
C TYR A 149 2.60 -12.11 11.75
N ALA A 150 2.14 -13.07 12.59
CA ALA A 150 1.58 -14.34 12.11
C ALA A 150 0.38 -14.14 11.15
N GLN A 151 -0.40 -13.07 11.37
CA GLN A 151 -1.51 -12.67 10.52
C GLN A 151 -1.09 -12.43 9.06
N ARG A 152 0.18 -12.09 8.79
CA ARG A 152 0.69 -11.92 7.42
C ARG A 152 0.72 -13.24 6.66
N ILE A 153 1.05 -14.34 7.33
CA ILE A 153 1.01 -15.68 6.74
C ILE A 153 -0.44 -16.13 6.55
N HIS A 154 -1.30 -15.92 7.55
CA HIS A 154 -2.73 -16.27 7.45
C HIS A 154 -3.43 -15.55 6.29
N ILE A 155 -3.16 -14.25 6.10
CA ILE A 155 -3.81 -13.51 5.01
C ILE A 155 -3.24 -13.89 3.64
N ALA A 156 -1.97 -14.28 3.55
CA ALA A 156 -1.40 -14.81 2.32
C ALA A 156 -2.06 -16.14 1.92
N GLU A 157 -2.24 -17.06 2.87
CA GLU A 157 -2.97 -18.31 2.66
C GLU A 157 -4.43 -18.07 2.26
N ALA A 158 -5.14 -17.21 3.01
CA ALA A 158 -6.52 -16.84 2.69
C ALA A 158 -6.65 -16.21 1.30
N THR A 159 -5.63 -15.47 0.86
CA THR A 159 -5.59 -14.88 -0.49
C THR A 159 -5.44 -15.95 -1.57
N GLY A 160 -4.59 -16.96 -1.34
CA GLY A 160 -4.46 -18.13 -2.22
C GLY A 160 -5.73 -18.96 -2.34
N ILE A 161 -6.54 -19.03 -1.29
CA ILE A 161 -7.88 -19.63 -1.35
C ILE A 161 -8.84 -18.71 -2.14
N LYS A 162 -8.80 -17.41 -1.85
CA LYS A 162 -9.74 -16.44 -2.43
C LYS A 162 -9.59 -16.29 -3.95
N ILE A 163 -8.37 -16.32 -4.49
CA ILE A 163 -8.15 -16.18 -5.93
C ILE A 163 -8.92 -17.25 -6.72
N MET A 164 -9.09 -18.46 -6.18
CA MET A 164 -9.86 -19.54 -6.82
C MET A 164 -11.33 -19.16 -7.02
N GLU A 165 -11.92 -18.45 -6.05
CA GLU A 165 -13.30 -17.96 -6.16
C GLU A 165 -13.40 -16.84 -7.22
N LEU A 166 -12.41 -15.94 -7.28
CA LEU A 166 -12.39 -14.87 -8.29
C LEU A 166 -12.27 -15.46 -9.70
N VAL A 167 -11.44 -16.50 -9.88
CA VAL A 167 -11.35 -17.25 -11.14
C VAL A 167 -12.68 -17.92 -11.49
N GLN A 168 -13.30 -18.64 -10.55
CA GLN A 168 -14.57 -19.32 -10.78
C GLN A 168 -15.71 -18.36 -11.17
N ARG A 169 -15.71 -17.16 -10.60
CA ARG A 169 -16.73 -16.12 -10.84
C ARG A 169 -16.34 -15.14 -11.94
N ASP A 170 -15.17 -15.31 -12.55
CA ASP A 170 -14.57 -14.40 -13.54
C ASP A 170 -14.55 -12.94 -13.07
N ILE A 171 -14.26 -12.70 -11.78
CA ILE A 171 -14.11 -11.35 -11.23
C ILE A 171 -12.72 -10.84 -11.58
N ARG A 172 -12.67 -9.77 -12.36
CA ARG A 172 -11.45 -9.21 -12.96
C ARG A 172 -11.09 -7.85 -12.35
N PRO A 173 -9.84 -7.38 -12.54
CA PRO A 173 -9.44 -6.02 -12.20
C PRO A 173 -10.38 -4.96 -12.76
N SER A 174 -10.94 -5.12 -13.96
CA SER A 174 -11.92 -4.17 -14.52
C SER A 174 -13.22 -4.04 -13.72
N ASP A 175 -13.60 -5.07 -12.96
CA ASP A 175 -14.81 -5.05 -12.12
C ASP A 175 -14.56 -4.32 -10.79
N ILE A 176 -13.30 -4.24 -10.36
CA ILE A 176 -12.87 -3.67 -9.08
C ILE A 176 -12.34 -2.23 -9.27
N LEU A 177 -11.46 -2.01 -10.25
CA LEU A 177 -10.75 -0.76 -10.52
C LEU A 177 -11.63 0.26 -11.26
N THR A 178 -12.77 0.58 -10.67
CA THR A 178 -13.76 1.51 -11.19
C THR A 178 -13.49 2.94 -10.73
N ARG A 179 -14.12 3.92 -11.39
CA ARG A 179 -14.04 5.33 -10.99
C ARG A 179 -14.37 5.53 -9.49
N PRO A 180 -15.48 4.99 -8.94
CA PRO A 180 -15.76 5.12 -7.51
C PRO A 180 -14.71 4.46 -6.60
N ALA A 181 -14.11 3.33 -7.00
CA ALA A 181 -13.03 2.70 -6.23
C ALA A 181 -11.79 3.60 -6.16
N PHE A 182 -11.42 4.26 -7.27
CA PHE A 182 -10.33 5.25 -7.27
C PHE A 182 -10.65 6.46 -6.38
N GLU A 183 -11.88 6.96 -6.39
CA GLU A 183 -12.27 8.07 -5.50
C GLU A 183 -12.27 7.66 -4.01
N ASN A 184 -12.68 6.43 -3.69
CA ASN A 184 -12.55 5.86 -2.34
C ASN A 184 -11.09 5.79 -1.91
N ALA A 185 -10.21 5.34 -2.81
CA ALA A 185 -8.79 5.26 -2.54
C ALA A 185 -8.16 6.64 -2.28
N ILE A 186 -8.61 7.68 -2.98
CA ILE A 186 -8.19 9.07 -2.69
C ILE A 186 -8.69 9.51 -1.31
N ARG A 187 -9.94 9.18 -0.93
CA ARG A 187 -10.44 9.51 0.42
C ARG A 187 -9.59 8.85 1.50
N VAL A 188 -9.28 7.57 1.36
CA VAL A 188 -8.39 6.86 2.30
C VAL A 188 -6.99 7.48 2.31
N LEU A 189 -6.46 7.88 1.16
CA LEU A 189 -5.17 8.58 1.08
C LEU A 189 -5.17 9.89 1.88
N MET A 190 -6.21 10.73 1.72
CA MET A 190 -6.34 12.00 2.44
C MET A 190 -6.54 11.79 3.94
N ALA A 191 -7.40 10.84 4.30
CA ALA A 191 -7.71 10.49 5.68
C ALA A 191 -6.51 9.97 6.46
N THR A 192 -5.54 9.38 5.76
CA THR A 192 -4.31 8.84 6.34
C THR A 192 -3.10 9.77 6.22
N ALA A 193 -3.25 10.97 5.63
CA ALA A 193 -2.15 11.85 5.25
C ALA A 193 -1.05 11.12 4.46
N GLY A 194 -1.46 10.30 3.49
CA GLY A 194 -0.53 9.51 2.70
C GLY A 194 0.34 10.34 1.75
N SER A 195 1.37 9.68 1.22
CA SER A 195 2.40 10.28 0.38
C SER A 195 1.85 10.95 -0.88
N ASN A 196 2.34 12.15 -1.20
CA ASN A 196 2.00 12.87 -2.42
C ASN A 196 2.36 12.12 -3.71
N ASN A 197 3.31 11.17 -3.65
CA ASN A 197 3.64 10.28 -4.77
C ASN A 197 2.41 9.51 -5.28
N LEU A 198 1.40 9.28 -4.42
CA LEU A 198 0.18 8.59 -4.81
C LEU A 198 -0.65 9.37 -5.83
N VAL A 199 -0.48 10.68 -5.96
CA VAL A 199 -1.11 11.45 -7.06
C VAL A 199 -0.61 10.91 -8.41
N ILE A 200 0.70 10.74 -8.56
CA ILE A 200 1.32 10.20 -9.78
C ILE A 200 0.93 8.74 -10.00
N HIS A 201 0.89 7.94 -8.93
CA HIS A 201 0.57 6.52 -9.02
C HIS A 201 -0.90 6.26 -9.33
N LEU A 202 -1.84 6.93 -8.65
CA LEU A 202 -3.27 6.75 -8.86
C LEU A 202 -3.70 7.20 -10.25
N ILE A 203 -3.18 8.32 -10.76
CA ILE A 203 -3.45 8.74 -12.14
C ILE A 203 -2.91 7.71 -13.14
N ALA A 204 -1.72 7.16 -12.92
CA ALA A 204 -1.16 6.14 -13.79
C ALA A 204 -1.96 4.82 -13.77
N MET A 205 -2.37 4.37 -12.58
CA MET A 205 -3.22 3.19 -12.40
C MET A 205 -4.60 3.39 -13.04
N ALA A 206 -5.25 4.54 -12.80
CA ALA A 206 -6.54 4.89 -13.37
C ALA A 206 -6.49 4.90 -14.91
N ARG A 207 -5.45 5.50 -15.50
CA ARG A 207 -5.26 5.49 -16.95
C ARG A 207 -5.14 4.08 -17.54
N ARG A 208 -4.41 3.17 -16.88
CA ARG A 208 -4.31 1.77 -17.31
C ARG A 208 -5.64 1.02 -17.17
N ALA A 209 -6.47 1.40 -16.20
CA ALA A 209 -7.82 0.87 -16.00
C ALA A 209 -8.89 1.53 -16.88
N GLY A 210 -8.53 2.47 -17.77
CA GLY A 210 -9.50 3.21 -18.59
C GLY A 210 -10.35 4.22 -17.80
N VAL A 211 -9.96 4.55 -16.58
CA VAL A 211 -10.65 5.50 -15.69
C VAL A 211 -10.06 6.90 -15.88
N HIS A 212 -10.91 7.88 -16.19
CA HIS A 212 -10.51 9.27 -16.19
C HIS A 212 -10.36 9.78 -14.75
N LEU A 213 -9.14 10.19 -14.39
CA LEU A 213 -8.80 10.75 -13.09
C LEU A 213 -7.82 11.91 -13.29
N THR A 214 -8.11 13.04 -12.67
CA THR A 214 -7.38 14.31 -12.86
C THR A 214 -6.90 14.86 -11.52
N LEU A 215 -6.06 15.90 -11.54
CA LEU A 215 -5.65 16.59 -10.31
C LEU A 215 -6.83 17.28 -9.61
N ASP A 216 -7.80 17.79 -10.38
CA ASP A 216 -9.00 18.44 -9.84
C ASP A 216 -9.85 17.48 -9.00
N ASP A 217 -9.82 16.18 -9.33
CA ASP A 217 -10.47 15.16 -8.51
C ASP A 217 -9.82 15.04 -7.13
N PHE A 218 -8.50 15.15 -7.03
CA PHE A 218 -7.80 15.13 -5.74
C PHE A 218 -8.13 16.37 -4.92
N ASP A 219 -8.12 17.55 -5.53
CA ASP A 219 -8.45 18.81 -4.85
C ASP A 219 -9.88 18.79 -4.29
N ARG A 220 -10.86 18.45 -5.14
CA ARG A 220 -12.26 18.34 -4.74
C ARG A 220 -12.48 17.33 -3.61
N ILE A 221 -11.89 16.13 -3.71
CA ILE A 221 -12.05 15.08 -2.70
C ILE A 221 -11.35 15.47 -1.39
N SER A 222 -10.18 16.09 -1.46
CA SER A 222 -9.43 16.55 -0.29
C SER A 222 -10.23 17.54 0.56
N GLN A 223 -10.94 18.49 -0.08
CA GLN A 223 -11.79 19.47 0.63
C GLN A 223 -12.95 18.83 1.42
N GLN A 224 -13.33 17.60 1.09
CA GLN A 224 -14.47 16.90 1.68
C GLN A 224 -14.04 15.76 2.62
N THR A 225 -12.74 15.49 2.73
CA THR A 225 -12.24 14.32 3.46
C THR A 225 -11.49 14.74 4.72
N PRO A 226 -11.93 14.29 5.90
CA PRO A 226 -11.22 14.59 7.14
C PRO A 226 -9.91 13.79 7.25
N PHE A 227 -8.88 14.40 7.83
CA PHE A 227 -7.68 13.70 8.28
C PHE A 227 -7.94 13.08 9.66
N ILE A 228 -7.86 11.75 9.77
CA ILE A 228 -8.35 11.01 10.96
C ILE A 228 -7.34 10.03 11.57
N THR A 229 -6.11 9.95 11.05
CA THR A 229 -5.06 9.10 11.62
C THR A 229 -3.95 9.93 12.25
N SER A 230 -3.28 9.42 13.29
CA SER A 230 -2.10 10.06 13.87
C SER A 230 -0.86 9.22 13.57
N VAL A 231 -0.47 9.14 12.30
CA VAL A 231 0.70 8.33 11.88
C VAL A 231 1.79 9.24 11.32
N LYS A 232 3.04 9.01 11.72
CA LYS A 232 4.21 9.67 11.15
C LYS A 232 4.15 9.60 9.61
N PRO A 233 4.55 10.65 8.87
CA PRO A 233 5.16 11.89 9.36
C PRO A 233 4.15 12.91 9.94
N ALA A 234 2.85 12.76 9.69
CA ALA A 234 1.85 13.77 10.07
C ALA A 234 1.43 13.70 11.55
N GLY A 235 1.56 12.53 12.18
CA GLY A 235 1.21 12.30 13.59
C GLY A 235 2.32 11.63 14.39
N ALA A 236 1.96 11.12 15.57
CA ALA A 236 2.92 10.61 16.56
C ALA A 236 3.22 9.11 16.42
N TYR A 237 2.27 8.33 15.90
CA TYR A 237 2.34 6.87 15.90
C TYR A 237 2.88 6.29 14.59
N THR A 238 3.05 4.99 14.54
CA THR A 238 3.56 4.21 13.41
C THR A 238 2.44 3.42 12.72
N VAL A 239 2.73 2.84 11.56
CA VAL A 239 1.74 2.00 10.86
C VAL A 239 1.44 0.71 11.64
N GLU A 240 2.39 0.22 12.45
CA GLU A 240 2.14 -0.88 13.39
C GLU A 240 1.06 -0.51 14.42
N GLU A 241 1.12 0.70 14.97
CA GLU A 241 0.12 1.18 15.92
C GLU A 241 -1.23 1.42 15.24
N LEU A 242 -1.24 1.90 13.99
CA LEU A 242 -2.46 1.97 13.19
C LEU A 242 -3.08 0.58 12.99
N TYR A 243 -2.28 -0.45 12.71
CA TYR A 243 -2.78 -1.83 12.62
C TYR A 243 -3.45 -2.28 13.92
N ARG A 244 -2.80 -2.04 15.08
CA ARG A 244 -3.38 -2.37 16.39
C ARG A 244 -4.68 -1.61 16.67
N ALA A 245 -4.84 -0.41 16.11
CA ALA A 245 -6.06 0.40 16.19
C ALA A 245 -7.17 -0.02 15.20
N GLY A 246 -6.96 -1.07 14.40
CA GLY A 246 -7.94 -1.58 13.43
C GLY A 246 -7.54 -1.39 11.96
N GLY A 247 -6.40 -0.75 11.69
CA GLY A 247 -5.80 -0.65 10.36
C GLY A 247 -6.61 0.20 9.37
N ILE A 248 -6.34 0.00 8.08
CA ILE A 248 -7.05 0.69 7.01
C ILE A 248 -8.53 0.32 6.95
N THR A 249 -8.91 -0.89 7.34
CA THR A 249 -10.32 -1.28 7.42
C THR A 249 -11.10 -0.40 8.40
N ALA A 250 -10.55 -0.09 9.57
CA ALA A 250 -11.17 0.83 10.53
C ALA A 250 -11.24 2.26 9.99
N VAL A 251 -10.21 2.74 9.29
CA VAL A 251 -10.24 4.04 8.60
C VAL A 251 -11.37 4.08 7.57
N MET A 252 -11.51 3.05 6.73
CA MET A 252 -12.60 2.97 5.76
C MET A 252 -13.97 2.89 6.43
N LYS A 253 -14.07 2.29 7.61
CA LYS A 253 -15.31 2.22 8.39
C LYS A 253 -15.75 3.60 8.89
N GLU A 254 -14.83 4.39 9.43
CA GLU A 254 -15.11 5.77 9.85
C GLU A 254 -15.47 6.67 8.65
N LEU A 255 -14.88 6.41 7.49
CA LEU A 255 -15.19 7.11 6.24
C LEU A 255 -16.42 6.58 5.52
N GLU A 256 -17.09 5.51 6.00
CA GLU A 256 -18.19 4.83 5.30
C GLU A 256 -19.25 5.79 4.72
N PRO A 257 -19.68 6.87 5.42
CA PRO A 257 -20.64 7.84 4.87
C PRO A 257 -20.14 8.63 3.65
N LEU A 258 -18.83 8.67 3.43
CA LEU A 258 -18.17 9.39 2.34
C LEU A 258 -17.70 8.46 1.22
N LEU A 259 -17.69 7.14 1.45
CA LEU A 259 -17.26 6.14 0.47
C LEU A 259 -18.43 5.66 -0.38
N ASP A 260 -18.18 5.38 -1.65
CA ASP A 260 -19.09 4.55 -2.45
C ASP A 260 -18.93 3.09 -2.01
N THR A 261 -19.85 2.61 -1.18
CA THR A 261 -19.77 1.26 -0.61
C THR A 261 -20.32 0.16 -1.52
N SER A 262 -20.84 0.53 -2.70
CA SER A 262 -21.37 -0.43 -3.68
C SER A 262 -20.28 -1.12 -4.53
N VAL A 263 -19.05 -0.61 -4.49
CA VAL A 263 -17.92 -1.11 -5.29
C VAL A 263 -17.61 -2.58 -4.99
N MET A 264 -17.34 -3.36 -6.04
CA MET A 264 -16.86 -4.74 -5.94
C MET A 264 -15.44 -4.76 -5.36
N THR A 265 -15.11 -5.82 -4.62
CA THR A 265 -13.77 -6.05 -4.08
C THR A 265 -13.29 -7.47 -4.36
N ALA A 266 -12.00 -7.71 -4.16
CA ALA A 266 -11.35 -9.00 -4.32
C ALA A 266 -11.80 -10.04 -3.27
N THR A 267 -12.68 -9.68 -2.33
CA THR A 267 -13.38 -10.67 -1.49
C THR A 267 -14.52 -11.38 -2.24
N GLY A 268 -14.89 -10.87 -3.42
CA GLY A 268 -16.08 -11.26 -4.18
C GLY A 268 -17.36 -10.61 -3.68
N LYS A 269 -17.24 -9.58 -2.82
CA LYS A 269 -18.34 -8.86 -2.18
C LYS A 269 -18.17 -7.35 -2.33
N THR A 270 -19.24 -6.62 -2.08
CA THR A 270 -19.22 -5.16 -2.03
C THR A 270 -18.41 -4.65 -0.83
N LEU A 271 -17.91 -3.42 -0.93
CA LEU A 271 -17.26 -2.75 0.20
C LEU A 271 -18.20 -2.66 1.43
N ALA A 272 -19.49 -2.39 1.22
CA ALA A 272 -20.50 -2.37 2.29
C ALA A 272 -20.55 -3.69 3.08
N GLU A 273 -20.50 -4.83 2.39
CA GLU A 273 -20.51 -6.15 3.04
C GLU A 273 -19.23 -6.43 3.82
N ASN A 274 -18.08 -5.96 3.33
CA ASN A 274 -16.81 -6.07 4.05
C ASN A 274 -16.82 -5.21 5.31
N LEU A 275 -17.35 -3.98 5.24
CA LEU A 275 -17.38 -3.02 6.35
C LEU A 275 -18.42 -3.32 7.44
N LYS A 276 -19.36 -4.24 7.22
CA LYS A 276 -20.29 -4.71 8.27
C LYS A 276 -19.61 -5.53 9.37
N ARG A 277 -18.42 -6.05 9.11
CA ARG A 277 -17.68 -6.98 9.98
C ARG A 277 -16.54 -6.30 10.74
N VAL A 278 -16.47 -4.97 10.66
CA VAL A 278 -15.43 -4.11 11.22
C VAL A 278 -15.95 -3.50 12.51
#